data_AF-A0A0C9TE96-F1
#
_entry.id   AF-A0A0C9TE96-F1
#
_cell.length_a   1.000
_cell.length_b   1.000
_cell.length_c   1.000
_cell.angle_alpha   90.00
_cell.angle_beta   90.00
_cell.angle_gamma   90.00
#
_symmetry.space_group_name_H-M   'P 1'
#
loop_
_entity.id
_entity.type
_entity.pdbx_description
1 polymer ?
#
loop_
_entity_poly.entity_id
_entity_poly.type
_entity_poly.pdbx_seq_one_letter_code
_entity_poly.pdbx_strand_id
1 'polypeptide(L)'
;GEQQFYAIALIQQLARCLPDNATIGLLYDIACQLDRSIGKHDFIPSIAPRLSCATAVFHAYAHGFPCQCNYHARKRCGFGWSNGEGCERIWAMSKDTISAERIMG
;
A
#
# COMPACT_ATOMS: atom_id res chain seq x y z
N GLY A 1 5.74 0.73 15.22
CA GLY A 1 4.80 0.09 14.28
C GLY A 1 4.59 1.02 13.10
N GLU A 2 4.27 0.48 11.92
CA GLU A 2 3.99 1.28 10.73
C GLU A 2 2.83 2.26 11.00
N GLN A 3 3.07 3.55 10.78
CA GLN A 3 2.11 4.61 11.10
C GLN A 3 1.12 4.79 9.93
N GLN A 4 -0.15 4.43 10.14
CA GLN A 4 -1.18 4.44 9.09
C GLN A 4 -1.48 5.85 8.53
N PHE A 5 -1.21 6.91 9.30
CA PHE A 5 -1.56 8.28 8.90
C PHE A 5 -0.77 8.77 7.69
N TYR A 6 0.49 8.35 7.52
CA TYR A 6 1.28 8.71 6.34
C TYR A 6 0.70 8.09 5.06
N ALA A 7 0.32 6.81 5.12
CA ALA A 7 -0.31 6.14 3.99
C ALA A 7 -1.63 6.85 3.60
N ILE A 8 -2.47 7.20 4.59
CA ILE A 8 -3.72 7.93 4.34
C ILE A 8 -3.45 9.30 3.68
N ALA A 9 -2.49 10.07 4.19
CA ALA A 9 -2.15 11.37 3.63
C ALA A 9 -1.66 11.27 2.17
N LEU A 10 -0.84 10.25 1.86
CA LEU A 10 -0.37 9.99 0.49
C LEU A 10 -1.52 9.57 -0.44
N ILE A 11 -2.44 8.72 0.03
CA ILE A 11 -3.64 8.34 -0.74
C ILE A 11 -4.50 9.56 -1.04
N GLN A 12 -4.71 10.46 -0.07
CA GLN A 12 -5.47 11.70 -0.27
C GLN A 12 -4.78 12.65 -1.25
N GLN A 13 -3.46 12.76 -1.21
CA GLN A 13 -2.71 13.57 -2.15
C GLN A 13 -2.79 12.99 -3.57
N LEU A 14 -2.60 11.68 -3.72
CA LEU A 14 -2.72 10.99 -5.00
C LEU A 14 -4.13 11.13 -5.57
N ALA A 15 -5.16 10.95 -4.74
CA ALA A 15 -6.56 11.06 -5.12
C ALA A 15 -6.90 12.43 -5.72
N ARG A 16 -6.30 13.52 -5.22
CA ARG A 16 -6.47 14.89 -5.74
C ARG A 16 -5.84 15.11 -7.12
N CYS A 17 -4.86 14.28 -7.48
CA CYS A 17 -4.18 14.35 -8.78
C CYS A 17 -4.84 13.47 -9.84
N LEU A 18 -5.85 12.69 -9.48
CA LEU A 18 -6.51 11.71 -10.35
C LEU A 18 -7.96 12.11 -10.60
N PRO A 19 -8.55 11.72 -11.75
CA PRO A 19 -9.99 11.85 -11.97
C PRO A 19 -10.81 11.12 -10.89
N ASP A 20 -12.01 11.63 -10.60
CA ASP A 20 -12.88 11.07 -9.56
C ASP A 20 -13.37 9.63 -9.87
N ASN A 21 -13.40 9.26 -11.16
CA ASN A 21 -13.76 7.92 -11.60
C ASN A 21 -12.55 6.96 -11.68
N ALA A 22 -11.33 7.42 -11.37
CA ALA A 22 -10.15 6.57 -11.42
C ALA A 22 -10.10 5.62 -10.22
N THR A 23 -9.89 4.33 -10.49
CA THR A 23 -9.57 3.33 -9.46
C THR A 23 -8.14 3.51 -8.97
N ILE A 24 -7.94 3.51 -7.66
CA ILE A 24 -6.62 3.58 -7.02
C ILE A 24 -6.26 2.19 -6.51
N GLY A 25 -5.20 1.60 -7.06
CA GLY A 25 -4.60 0.37 -6.53
C GLY A 25 -3.44 0.68 -5.59
N LEU A 26 -3.50 0.17 -4.35
CA LEU A 26 -2.45 0.31 -3.35
C LEU A 26 -1.81 -1.05 -3.03
N LEU A 27 -0.51 -1.16 -3.25
CA LEU A 27 0.32 -2.24 -2.71
C LEU A 27 0.99 -1.74 -1.44
N TYR A 28 0.70 -2.37 -0.30
CA TYR A 28 1.21 -1.97 0.99
C TYR A 28 1.35 -3.19 1.92
N ASP A 29 2.42 -3.23 2.71
CA ASP A 29 2.76 -4.38 3.55
C ASP A 29 1.58 -4.76 4.46
N ILE A 30 1.05 -3.77 5.18
CA ILE A 30 -0.10 -3.95 6.06
C ILE A 30 -1.43 -3.55 5.41
N ALA A 31 -1.56 -3.67 4.08
CA ALA A 31 -2.78 -3.31 3.34
C ALA A 31 -4.07 -3.84 3.96
N CYS A 32 -4.07 -5.09 4.44
CA CYS A 32 -5.25 -5.68 5.10
C CYS A 32 -5.64 -4.99 6.42
N GLN A 33 -4.66 -4.47 7.16
CA GLN A 33 -4.90 -3.74 8.40
C GLN A 33 -5.36 -2.32 8.09
N LEU A 34 -4.77 -1.69 7.08
CA LEU A 34 -5.15 -0.36 6.61
C LEU A 34 -6.58 -0.35 6.09
N ASP A 35 -6.94 -1.28 5.20
CA ASP A 35 -8.29 -1.39 4.63
C ASP A 35 -9.36 -1.59 5.73
N ARG A 36 -9.06 -2.47 6.69
CA ARG A 36 -9.92 -2.64 7.89
C ARG A 36 -10.04 -1.35 8.70
N SER A 37 -8.94 -0.61 8.89
CA SER A 37 -8.92 0.64 9.65
C SER A 37 -9.75 1.72 8.96
N ILE A 38 -9.60 1.85 7.64
CA ILE A 38 -10.38 2.76 6.79
C ILE A 38 -11.87 2.49 6.98
N GLY A 39 -12.32 1.25 6.83
CA GLY A 39 -13.74 0.91 6.99
C GLY A 39 -14.25 1.05 8.44
N LYS A 40 -13.41 0.75 9.43
CA LYS A 40 -13.81 0.83 10.85
C LYS A 40 -13.95 2.27 11.35
N HIS A 41 -13.08 3.15 10.89
CA HIS A 41 -12.98 4.52 11.39
C HIS A 41 -13.52 5.56 10.41
N ASP A 42 -14.09 5.11 9.29
CA ASP A 42 -14.60 5.96 8.21
C ASP A 42 -13.56 6.95 7.70
N PHE A 43 -12.32 6.47 7.53
CA PHE A 43 -11.28 7.30 6.93
C PHE A 43 -11.54 7.45 5.44
N ILE A 44 -11.26 8.64 4.90
CA ILE A 44 -11.32 8.93 3.45
C ILE A 44 -12.59 8.42 2.73
N PRO A 45 -13.80 8.73 3.22
CA PRO A 45 -15.05 8.13 2.75
C PRO A 45 -15.35 8.37 1.26
N SER A 46 -14.89 9.50 0.70
CA SER A 46 -15.02 9.79 -0.73
C SER A 46 -14.06 9.01 -1.63
N ILE A 47 -12.97 8.48 -1.06
CA ILE A 47 -11.91 7.77 -1.79
C ILE A 47 -12.04 6.26 -1.59
N ALA A 48 -12.48 5.81 -0.41
CA ALA A 48 -12.61 4.40 -0.07
C ALA A 48 -13.35 3.55 -1.12
N PRO A 49 -14.47 4.00 -1.74
CA PRO A 49 -15.19 3.22 -2.75
C PRO A 49 -14.39 2.91 -4.02
N ARG A 50 -13.35 3.71 -4.32
CA ARG A 50 -12.49 3.55 -5.49
C ARG A 50 -11.07 3.10 -5.14
N LEU A 51 -10.81 2.78 -3.88
CA LEU A 51 -9.53 2.26 -3.40
C LEU A 51 -9.56 0.73 -3.37
N SER A 52 -8.56 0.10 -3.98
CA SER A 52 -8.32 -1.34 -3.88
C SER A 52 -6.96 -1.55 -3.20
N CYS A 53 -6.94 -2.35 -2.15
CA CYS A 53 -5.75 -2.62 -1.34
C CYS A 53 -5.25 -4.05 -1.58
N ALA A 54 -3.95 -4.23 -1.75
CA ALA A 54 -3.29 -5.52 -1.81
C ALA A 54 -1.95 -5.49 -1.07
N THR A 55 -1.48 -6.66 -0.66
CA THR A 55 -0.17 -6.87 -0.04
C THR A 55 0.77 -7.46 -1.09
N ALA A 56 2.02 -6.99 -1.07
CA ALA A 56 3.10 -7.52 -1.90
C ALA A 56 3.26 -9.04 -1.72
N VAL A 57 3.74 -9.71 -2.76
CA VAL A 57 3.64 -11.18 -2.88
C VAL A 57 4.36 -11.88 -1.73
N PHE A 58 5.55 -11.43 -1.33
CA PHE A 58 6.28 -12.05 -0.22
C PHE A 58 5.67 -11.70 1.13
N HIS A 59 5.30 -10.44 1.32
CA HIS A 59 4.68 -9.95 2.55
C HIS A 59 3.34 -10.63 2.85
N ALA A 60 2.57 -11.00 1.82
CA ALA A 60 1.30 -11.69 1.99
C ALA A 60 1.44 -13.01 2.76
N TYR A 61 2.53 -13.77 2.56
CA TYR A 61 2.78 -15.04 3.25
C TYR A 61 3.11 -14.86 4.74
N ALA A 62 3.59 -13.70 5.16
CA ALA A 62 3.80 -13.37 6.56
C ALA A 62 2.48 -13.08 7.31
N HIS A 63 1.35 -12.96 6.59
CA HIS A 63 0.05 -12.69 7.17
C HIS A 63 -0.79 -13.97 7.31
N GLY A 64 -1.86 -13.90 8.11
CA GLY A 64 -2.81 -15.01 8.28
C GLY A 64 -3.52 -15.40 6.98
N PHE A 65 -4.03 -16.64 6.95
CA PHE A 65 -4.68 -17.23 5.76
C PHE A 65 -5.76 -16.35 5.10
N PRO A 66 -6.65 -15.66 5.83
CA PRO A 66 -7.63 -14.76 5.19
C PRO A 66 -6.98 -13.62 4.41
N CYS A 67 -5.84 -13.10 4.88
CA CYS A 67 -5.10 -12.06 4.17
C CYS A 67 -4.49 -12.61 2.87
N GLN A 68 -3.89 -13.80 2.94
CA GLN A 68 -3.34 -14.49 1.77
C GLN A 68 -4.38 -14.82 0.68
N CYS A 69 -5.65 -14.96 1.04
CA CYS A 69 -6.73 -15.17 0.09
C CYS A 69 -7.25 -13.85 -0.50
N ASN A 70 -7.46 -12.83 0.34
CA ASN A 70 -8.20 -11.62 -0.06
C ASN A 70 -7.32 -10.43 -0.48
N TYR A 71 -6.07 -10.38 -0.02
CA TYR A 71 -5.16 -9.24 -0.23
C TYR A 71 -3.91 -9.62 -1.03
N HIS A 72 -3.68 -10.89 -1.34
CA HIS A 72 -2.53 -11.28 -2.14
C HIS A 72 -2.60 -10.65 -3.55
N ALA A 73 -1.59 -9.86 -3.93
CA ALA A 73 -1.57 -9.11 -5.21
C ALA A 73 -1.92 -9.96 -6.45
N ARG A 74 -1.34 -11.17 -6.57
CA ARG A 74 -1.65 -12.12 -7.67
C ARG A 74 -3.08 -12.69 -7.68
N LYS A 75 -3.87 -12.52 -6.63
CA LYS A 75 -5.25 -13.02 -6.53
C LYS A 75 -6.29 -11.92 -6.64
N ARG A 76 -5.87 -10.65 -6.70
CA ARG A 76 -6.75 -9.48 -6.71
C ARG A 76 -6.64 -8.76 -8.05
N CYS A 77 -7.79 -8.43 -8.63
CA CYS A 77 -7.85 -7.69 -9.89
C CYS A 77 -7.31 -6.26 -9.71
N GLY A 78 -6.74 -5.68 -10.78
CA GLY A 78 -6.24 -4.30 -10.78
C GLY A 78 -4.76 -4.13 -10.39
N PHE A 79 -4.06 -5.20 -10.03
CA PHE A 79 -2.63 -5.17 -9.66
C PHE A 79 -1.69 -5.76 -10.73
N GLY A 80 -2.25 -6.28 -11.83
CA GLY A 80 -1.50 -6.91 -12.89
C GLY A 80 -0.62 -8.06 -12.38
N TRP A 81 0.57 -8.18 -12.97
CA TRP A 81 1.60 -9.15 -12.56
C TRP A 81 2.65 -8.54 -11.63
N SER A 82 2.34 -7.40 -11.00
CA SER A 82 3.26 -6.77 -10.05
C SER A 82 3.47 -7.67 -8.84
N ASN A 83 4.73 -7.84 -8.43
CA ASN A 83 5.06 -8.50 -7.17
C ASN A 83 4.97 -7.55 -5.96
N GLY A 84 4.93 -6.24 -6.19
CA GLY A 84 4.89 -5.23 -5.13
C GLY A 84 6.23 -4.90 -4.47
N GLU A 85 7.35 -5.40 -5.01
CA GLU A 85 8.69 -5.30 -4.38
C GLU A 85 9.55 -4.16 -4.98
N GLY A 86 8.89 -3.17 -5.59
CA GLY A 86 9.57 -2.11 -6.34
C GLY A 86 10.37 -1.18 -5.42
N CYS A 87 9.77 -0.78 -4.30
CA CYS A 87 10.37 0.11 -3.32
C CYS A 87 11.59 -0.55 -2.66
N GLU A 88 11.47 -1.82 -2.31
CA GLU A 88 12.48 -2.66 -1.66
C GLU A 88 13.67 -2.85 -2.61
N ARG A 89 13.40 -3.05 -3.91
CA ARG A 89 14.47 -3.16 -4.90
C ARG A 89 15.21 -1.85 -5.12
N ILE A 90 14.50 -0.72 -5.19
CA ILE A 90 15.14 0.61 -5.27
C ILE A 90 15.98 0.85 -4.02
N TRP A 91 15.41 0.59 -2.85
CA TRP A 91 16.10 0.70 -1.57
C TRP A 91 17.38 -0.15 -1.54
N ALA A 92 17.30 -1.40 -2.00
CA ALA A 92 18.45 -2.30 -2.04
C ALA A 92 19.56 -1.81 -2.98
N MET A 93 19.19 -1.18 -4.11
CA MET A 93 20.14 -0.57 -5.04
C MET A 93 20.75 0.73 -4.49
N SER A 94 19.99 1.51 -3.71
CA SER A 94 20.46 2.75 -3.10
C SER A 94 21.06 2.56 -1.71
N LYS A 95 21.21 1.32 -1.22
CA LYS A 95 21.55 1.05 0.18
C LYS A 95 22.87 1.69 0.63
N ASP A 96 23.82 1.79 -0.30
CA ASP A 96 25.16 2.31 -0.03
C ASP A 96 25.17 3.83 0.18
N THR A 97 24.15 4.54 -0.33
CA THR A 97 24.01 5.99 -0.12
C THR A 97 23.14 6.34 1.07
N ILE A 98 22.42 5.39 1.66
CA ILE A 98 21.49 5.64 2.78
C ILE A 98 22.17 6.32 3.97
N SER A 99 23.39 5.91 4.32
CA SER A 99 24.11 6.49 5.47
C SER A 99 24.48 7.95 5.26
N ALA A 100 24.83 8.34 4.03
CA ALA A 100 25.20 9.70 3.67
C ALA A 100 23.96 10.60 3.47
N GLU A 101 22.89 10.04 2.90
CA GLU A 101 21.63 10.74 2.63
C GLU A 101 20.69 10.78 3.84
N ARG A 102 21.08 10.15 4.97
CA ARG A 102 20.37 10.25 6.26
C ARG A 102 20.62 11.62 6.89
N ILE A 103 20.20 12.68 6.21
CA ILE A 103 20.12 14.02 6.79
C ILE A 103 18.66 14.20 7.21
N MET A 104 18.46 14.62 8.47
CA MET A 104 17.18 14.86 9.17
C MET A 104 16.64 13.67 9.99
N GLY A 105 17.19 13.52 11.19
CA GLY A 105 16.39 13.26 12.39
C GLY A 105 16.05 14.58 13.06
#